data_AF-A0A7C8EQX2-F1
#
_entry.id   AF-A0A7C8EQX2-F1
#
_cell.length_a   1.000
_cell.length_b   1.000
_cell.length_c   1.000
_cell.angle_alpha   90.00
_cell.angle_beta   90.00
_cell.angle_gamma   90.00
#
_symmetry.space_group_name_H-M   'P 1'
#
loop_
_entity.id
_entity.type
_entity.pdbx_description
1 polymer ?
#
loop_
_entity_poly.entity_id
_entity_poly.type
_entity_poly.pdbx_seq_one_letter_code
_entity_poly.pdbx_strand_id
1 'polypeptide(L)'
;ILNHCFWPDPGEPVWTVIYNGEPYSGYWGLAAGLKRAHEQGFPVTDPHFLSGISAGDLAEIFSGQGRMPMFEERLENLREAGSIILSELGGDILSLFDIASGLSAVRLVSRIVSLFPSFRDETLYRSESVYFWKRAQIFAFDVFTAFGGDKWGEFNDIGRLTAFADYKLPQVLRELGIISYQRGLATGIDAMEPLQRGSEEEVEIRAMTLWAVEKLKNGFQEQGRKLTSTLVDNWLWRLGQLDAFRKRPFHRCRTIFY
;
A
#
# COMPACT_ATOMS: atom_id res chain seq x y z
N ILE A 1 4.21 -2.36 6.03
CA ILE A 1 5.66 -2.11 6.21
C ILE A 1 6.36 -2.06 4.85
N LEU A 2 6.37 -3.18 4.10
CA LEU A 2 7.18 -3.32 2.87
C LEU A 2 6.46 -2.97 1.54
N ASN A 3 5.15 -2.72 1.59
CA ASN A 3 4.30 -2.56 0.41
C ASN A 3 4.26 -1.11 -0.10
N HIS A 4 5.33 -0.70 -0.77
CA HIS A 4 5.48 0.60 -1.45
C HIS A 4 6.40 0.46 -2.66
N CYS A 5 6.35 1.37 -3.63
CA CYS A 5 7.20 1.46 -4.85
C CYS A 5 7.93 0.16 -5.29
N PHE A 6 7.45 -0.48 -6.35
CA PHE A 6 8.07 -1.69 -6.93
C PHE A 6 8.66 -1.51 -8.33
N TRP A 7 8.54 -0.33 -8.93
CA TRP A 7 9.10 -0.08 -10.25
C TRP A 7 10.61 0.19 -10.13
N PRO A 8 11.42 -0.35 -11.06
CA PRO A 8 12.87 -0.16 -11.04
C PRO A 8 13.25 1.25 -11.45
N ASP A 9 14.47 1.65 -11.12
CA ASP A 9 15.01 2.91 -11.62
C ASP A 9 15.14 2.86 -13.15
N PRO A 10 15.09 4.00 -13.87
CA PRO A 10 15.13 3.99 -15.34
C PRO A 10 16.36 3.26 -15.89
N GLY A 11 16.12 2.24 -16.71
CA GLY A 11 17.17 1.41 -17.32
C GLY A 11 17.57 0.17 -16.50
N GLU A 12 17.09 0.03 -15.27
CA GLU A 12 17.33 -1.15 -14.43
C GLU A 12 16.28 -2.25 -14.70
N PRO A 13 16.65 -3.53 -14.56
CA PRO A 13 15.72 -4.64 -14.73
C PRO A 13 14.69 -4.66 -13.59
N VAL A 14 13.50 -5.18 -13.89
CA VAL A 14 12.44 -5.39 -12.90
C VAL A 14 12.92 -6.41 -11.85
N TRP A 15 12.87 -6.00 -10.58
CA TRP A 15 13.14 -6.91 -9.48
C TRP A 15 12.16 -8.10 -9.47
N THR A 16 12.72 -9.31 -9.46
CA THR A 16 11.97 -10.56 -9.63
C THR A 16 12.50 -11.64 -8.68
N VAL A 17 11.61 -12.20 -7.85
CA VAL A 17 11.89 -13.31 -6.95
C VAL A 17 11.48 -14.62 -7.63
N ILE A 18 12.32 -15.64 -7.53
CA ILE A 18 11.98 -17.00 -7.96
C ILE A 18 11.44 -17.77 -6.76
N TYR A 19 10.23 -18.32 -6.89
CA TYR A 19 9.58 -19.13 -5.88
C TYR A 19 8.89 -20.33 -6.53
N ASN A 20 9.23 -21.55 -6.08
CA ASN A 20 8.77 -22.81 -6.67
C ASN A 20 8.98 -22.91 -8.20
N GLY A 21 10.10 -22.39 -8.69
CA GLY A 21 10.46 -22.40 -10.11
C GLY A 21 9.83 -21.28 -10.95
N GLU A 22 8.91 -20.49 -10.38
CA GLU A 22 8.19 -19.43 -11.10
C GLU A 22 8.70 -18.02 -10.73
N PRO A 23 8.76 -17.08 -11.69
CA PRO A 23 9.15 -15.70 -11.45
C PRO A 23 7.98 -14.82 -10.96
N TYR A 24 8.20 -14.08 -9.88
CA TYR A 24 7.25 -13.12 -9.32
C TYR A 24 7.88 -11.74 -9.16
N SER A 25 7.17 -10.69 -9.56
CA SER A 25 7.60 -9.29 -9.40
C SER A 25 6.53 -8.45 -8.71
N GLY A 26 6.85 -7.19 -8.40
CA GLY A 26 5.92 -6.30 -7.72
C GLY A 26 5.51 -6.80 -6.34
N TYR A 27 4.25 -6.59 -5.99
CA TYR A 27 3.67 -7.11 -4.74
C TYR A 27 3.77 -8.65 -4.65
N TRP A 28 3.56 -9.37 -5.75
CA TRP A 28 3.67 -10.83 -5.74
C TRP A 28 5.10 -11.31 -5.50
N GLY A 29 6.10 -10.60 -6.02
CA GLY A 29 7.51 -10.84 -5.70
C GLY A 29 7.81 -10.64 -4.21
N LEU A 30 7.24 -9.60 -3.61
CA LEU A 30 7.34 -9.35 -2.16
C LEU A 30 6.72 -10.48 -1.34
N ALA A 31 5.50 -10.89 -1.67
CA ALA A 31 4.81 -11.98 -0.99
C ALA A 31 5.56 -13.31 -1.14
N ALA A 32 6.05 -13.61 -2.35
CA ALA A 32 6.85 -14.80 -2.63
C ALA A 32 8.17 -14.82 -1.84
N GLY A 33 8.88 -13.69 -1.75
CA GLY A 33 10.13 -13.57 -0.97
C GLY A 33 9.91 -13.81 0.52
N LEU A 34 8.88 -13.18 1.10
CA LEU A 34 8.53 -13.39 2.51
C LEU A 34 8.10 -14.84 2.80
N LYS A 35 7.31 -15.44 1.91
CA LYS A 35 6.88 -16.83 2.04
C LYS A 35 8.07 -17.78 1.99
N ARG A 36 8.96 -17.60 1.00
CA ARG A 36 10.20 -18.37 0.86
C ARG A 36 11.07 -18.26 2.11
N ALA A 37 11.26 -17.05 2.62
CA ALA A 37 12.05 -16.81 3.82
C ALA A 37 11.48 -17.52 5.05
N HIS A 38 10.16 -17.46 5.24
CA HIS A 38 9.48 -18.17 6.32
C HIS A 38 9.66 -19.70 6.19
N GLU A 39 9.50 -20.26 4.99
CA GLU A 39 9.72 -21.69 4.71
C GLU A 39 11.17 -22.12 4.91
N GLN A 40 12.13 -21.21 4.75
CA GLN A 40 13.57 -21.42 5.00
C GLN A 40 13.97 -21.20 6.47
N GLY A 41 13.03 -20.83 7.34
CA GLY A 41 13.27 -20.67 8.78
C GLY A 41 13.75 -19.27 9.19
N PHE A 42 13.71 -18.27 8.32
CA PHE A 42 13.90 -16.89 8.77
C PHE A 42 12.75 -16.48 9.70
N PRO A 43 13.03 -15.91 10.88
CA PRO A 43 12.01 -15.50 11.83
C PRO A 43 11.38 -14.15 11.44
N VAL A 44 10.84 -14.06 10.22
CA VAL A 44 10.25 -12.83 9.63
C VAL A 44 8.99 -12.33 10.33
N THR A 45 8.46 -13.10 11.30
CA THR A 45 7.34 -12.72 12.18
C THR A 45 7.79 -12.35 13.59
N ASP A 46 9.08 -12.50 13.92
CA ASP A 46 9.62 -12.19 15.25
C ASP A 46 10.09 -10.71 15.30
N PRO A 47 9.51 -9.88 16.18
CA PRO A 47 9.91 -8.48 16.30
C PRO A 47 11.35 -8.29 16.75
N HIS A 48 11.96 -9.24 17.49
CA HIS A 48 13.40 -9.20 17.80
C HIS A 48 14.24 -9.29 16.55
N PHE A 49 13.95 -10.26 15.68
CA PHE A 49 14.62 -10.37 14.38
C PHE A 49 14.38 -9.13 13.53
N LEU A 50 13.14 -8.64 13.43
CA LEU A 50 12.84 -7.45 12.64
C LEU A 50 13.60 -6.21 13.14
N SER A 51 13.70 -6.01 14.46
CA SER A 51 14.41 -4.86 15.05
C SER A 51 15.91 -4.86 14.75
N GLY A 52 16.51 -6.06 14.60
CA GLY A 52 17.94 -6.27 14.38
C GLY A 52 18.33 -6.76 12.98
N ILE A 53 17.37 -6.91 12.07
CA ILE A 53 17.61 -7.52 10.74
C ILE A 53 18.74 -6.80 10.01
N SER A 54 19.69 -7.56 9.46
CA SER A 54 20.81 -6.97 8.72
C SER A 54 20.43 -6.70 7.26
N ALA A 55 21.19 -5.83 6.59
CA ALA A 55 21.06 -5.67 5.15
C ALA A 55 21.34 -6.99 4.39
N GLY A 56 22.23 -7.83 4.90
CA GLY A 56 22.52 -9.15 4.33
C GLY A 56 21.31 -10.09 4.42
N ASP A 57 20.66 -10.16 5.59
CA ASP A 57 19.46 -10.98 5.78
C ASP A 57 18.33 -10.52 4.87
N LEU A 58 18.09 -9.20 4.79
CA LEU A 58 17.06 -8.64 3.91
C LEU A 58 17.35 -8.93 2.42
N ALA A 59 18.62 -8.83 2.01
CA ALA A 59 19.05 -9.15 0.65
C ALA A 59 18.86 -10.64 0.34
N GLU A 60 19.11 -11.53 1.29
CA GLU A 60 18.89 -12.97 1.14
C GLU A 60 17.39 -13.30 1.03
N ILE A 61 16.57 -12.74 1.93
CA ILE A 61 15.11 -12.89 1.91
C ILE A 61 14.54 -12.51 0.54
N PHE A 62 15.00 -11.40 -0.03
CA PHE A 62 14.53 -10.86 -1.30
C PHE A 62 15.45 -11.12 -2.50
N SER A 63 16.32 -12.13 -2.37
CA SER A 63 17.24 -12.54 -3.44
C SER A 63 16.50 -12.95 -4.71
N GLY A 64 17.03 -12.54 -5.86
CA GLY A 64 16.39 -12.71 -7.15
C GLY A 64 17.13 -11.97 -8.27
N GLN A 65 16.43 -11.70 -9.37
CA GLN A 65 16.94 -10.87 -10.46
C GLN A 65 16.65 -9.41 -10.20
N GLY A 66 17.57 -8.51 -10.59
CA GLY A 66 17.44 -7.07 -10.37
C GLY A 66 17.55 -6.65 -8.89
N ARG A 67 17.39 -5.35 -8.64
CA ARG A 67 17.51 -4.77 -7.29
C ARG A 67 16.12 -4.38 -6.78
N MET A 68 15.80 -4.82 -5.56
CA MET A 68 14.58 -4.37 -4.87
C MET A 68 14.60 -2.84 -4.77
N PRO A 69 13.60 -2.14 -5.35
CA PRO A 69 13.53 -0.68 -5.25
C PRO A 69 13.34 -0.25 -3.79
N MET A 70 13.93 0.86 -3.37
CA MET A 70 13.85 1.38 -1.99
C MET A 70 14.21 0.33 -0.93
N PHE A 71 15.38 -0.30 -1.10
CA PHE A 71 15.84 -1.39 -0.24
C PHE A 71 16.18 -0.89 1.16
N GLU A 72 16.91 0.22 1.24
CA GLU A 72 17.32 0.88 2.47
C GLU A 72 16.09 1.31 3.30
N GLU A 73 15.10 1.91 2.67
CA GLU A 73 13.87 2.32 3.35
C GLU A 73 13.05 1.11 3.83
N ARG A 74 13.07 -0.02 3.12
CA ARG A 74 12.45 -1.26 3.59
C ARG A 74 13.15 -1.83 4.81
N LEU A 75 14.48 -1.79 4.82
CA LEU A 75 15.29 -2.21 5.97
C LEU A 75 14.96 -1.34 7.19
N GLU A 76 14.94 -0.02 7.02
CA GLU A 76 14.58 0.93 8.07
C GLU A 76 13.15 0.70 8.57
N ASN A 77 12.19 0.52 7.66
CA ASN A 77 10.79 0.27 8.03
C ASN A 77 10.59 -1.05 8.80
N LEU A 78 11.37 -2.10 8.51
CA LEU A 78 11.32 -3.35 9.28
C LEU A 78 11.90 -3.18 10.68
N ARG A 79 13.02 -2.48 10.79
CA ARG A 79 13.67 -2.19 12.08
C ARG A 79 12.80 -1.28 12.95
N GLU A 80 12.18 -0.26 12.36
CA GLU A 80 11.16 0.58 12.98
C GLU A 80 10.05 -0.29 13.56
N ALA A 81 9.46 -1.15 12.71
CA ALA A 81 8.34 -1.98 13.13
C ALA A 81 8.71 -2.94 14.26
N GLY A 82 9.83 -3.65 14.16
CA GLY A 82 10.31 -4.54 15.22
C GLY A 82 10.54 -3.80 16.53
N SER A 83 11.20 -2.64 16.48
CA SER A 83 11.49 -1.84 17.67
C SER A 83 10.22 -1.35 18.37
N ILE A 84 9.24 -0.83 17.61
CA ILE A 84 7.96 -0.36 18.16
C ILE A 84 7.15 -1.52 18.73
N ILE A 85 7.13 -2.68 18.07
CA ILE A 85 6.41 -3.85 18.60
C ILE A 85 7.00 -4.26 19.95
N LEU A 86 8.33 -4.23 20.10
CA LEU A 86 8.98 -4.55 21.36
C LEU A 86 8.72 -3.50 22.44
N SER A 87 8.91 -2.21 22.13
CA SER A 87 8.87 -1.14 23.14
C SER A 87 7.45 -0.69 23.51
N GLU A 88 6.56 -0.56 22.52
CA GLU A 88 5.22 0.02 22.70
C GLU A 88 4.11 -1.03 22.80
N LEU A 89 4.35 -2.24 22.30
CA LEU A 89 3.33 -3.30 22.20
C LEU A 89 3.68 -4.55 23.02
N GLY A 90 4.76 -4.51 23.81
CA GLY A 90 5.18 -5.62 24.68
C GLY A 90 5.63 -6.87 23.92
N GLY A 91 6.08 -6.72 22.67
CA GLY A 91 6.51 -7.81 21.80
C GLY A 91 5.38 -8.52 21.04
N ASP A 92 4.12 -8.11 21.20
CA ASP A 92 2.98 -8.73 20.52
C ASP A 92 2.20 -7.71 19.68
N ILE A 93 2.16 -7.93 18.36
CA ILE A 93 1.39 -7.10 17.43
C ILE A 93 -0.11 -7.11 17.73
N LEU A 94 -0.62 -8.17 18.36
CA LEU A 94 -2.03 -8.27 18.76
C LEU A 94 -2.40 -7.23 19.81
N SER A 95 -1.43 -6.67 20.53
CA SER A 95 -1.64 -5.53 21.44
C SER A 95 -2.15 -4.28 20.72
N LEU A 96 -2.10 -4.21 19.37
CA LEU A 96 -2.74 -3.15 18.57
C LEU A 96 -4.27 -3.17 18.66
N PHE A 97 -4.87 -4.31 18.97
CA PHE A 97 -6.31 -4.49 18.96
C PHE A 97 -6.88 -4.25 20.35
N ASP A 98 -7.74 -3.24 20.48
CA ASP A 98 -8.51 -3.01 21.70
C ASP A 98 -9.79 -3.84 21.65
N ILE A 99 -9.69 -5.11 22.08
CA ILE A 99 -10.82 -6.06 22.09
C ILE A 99 -11.91 -5.59 23.07
N ALA A 100 -11.52 -4.96 24.20
CA ALA A 100 -12.45 -4.56 25.24
C ALA A 100 -13.43 -3.47 24.78
N SER A 101 -12.97 -2.55 23.92
CA SER A 101 -13.81 -1.50 23.30
C SER A 101 -14.45 -1.91 21.97
N GLY A 102 -14.34 -3.20 21.60
CA GLY A 102 -14.73 -3.74 20.29
C GLY A 102 -13.74 -3.38 19.17
N LEU A 103 -13.76 -4.16 18.09
CA LEU A 103 -12.84 -3.97 16.97
C LEU A 103 -13.37 -2.88 16.01
N SER A 104 -12.50 -1.91 15.72
CA SER A 104 -12.75 -0.82 14.76
C SER A 104 -11.57 -0.66 13.84
N ALA A 105 -11.83 -0.69 12.53
CA ALA A 105 -10.85 -0.47 11.48
C ALA A 105 -10.32 0.97 11.54
N VAL A 106 -11.19 1.96 11.79
CA VAL A 106 -10.77 3.37 11.87
C VAL A 106 -9.85 3.62 13.07
N ARG A 107 -10.17 3.05 14.24
CA ARG A 107 -9.27 3.14 15.41
C ARG A 107 -7.96 2.42 15.17
N LEU A 108 -7.98 1.24 14.55
CA LEU A 108 -6.76 0.51 14.20
C LEU A 108 -5.87 1.32 13.26
N VAL A 109 -6.44 1.94 12.21
CA VAL A 109 -5.71 2.85 11.30
C VAL A 109 -5.07 4.00 12.08
N SER A 110 -5.84 4.69 12.92
CA SER A 110 -5.33 5.80 13.73
C SER A 110 -4.19 5.36 14.66
N ARG A 111 -4.32 4.18 15.28
CA ARG A 111 -3.30 3.64 16.20
C ARG A 111 -2.02 3.24 15.47
N ILE A 112 -2.14 2.69 14.27
CA ILE A 112 -0.99 2.37 13.43
C ILE A 112 -0.25 3.65 13.04
N VAL A 113 -0.96 4.69 12.59
CA VAL A 113 -0.35 5.97 12.20
C VAL A 113 0.31 6.68 13.38
N SER A 114 -0.27 6.58 14.58
CA SER A 114 0.33 7.18 15.78
C SER A 114 1.61 6.48 16.19
N LEU A 115 1.66 5.14 16.09
CA LEU A 115 2.79 4.34 16.56
C LEU A 115 3.91 4.23 15.52
N PHE A 116 3.58 4.04 14.24
CA PHE A 116 4.55 3.73 13.17
C PHE A 116 4.72 4.91 12.20
N PRO A 117 5.80 5.71 12.32
CA PRO A 117 6.07 6.84 11.43
C PRO A 117 6.05 6.47 9.94
N SER A 118 6.51 5.28 9.55
CA SER A 118 6.48 4.80 8.17
C SER A 118 5.07 4.62 7.58
N PHE A 119 4.02 4.72 8.39
CA PHE A 119 2.61 4.70 7.96
C PHE A 119 1.95 6.08 7.96
N ARG A 120 2.62 7.13 8.47
CA ARG A 120 2.12 8.51 8.58
C ARG A 120 2.18 9.26 7.24
N ASP A 121 1.35 8.80 6.32
CA ASP A 121 1.18 9.35 4.97
C ASP A 121 0.35 10.65 5.01
N GLU A 122 1.05 11.74 5.31
CA GLU A 122 0.53 13.09 5.52
C GLU A 122 1.33 14.10 4.70
N THR A 123 0.65 15.16 4.23
CA THR A 123 1.23 16.25 3.45
C THR A 123 0.41 17.53 3.60
N LEU A 124 0.93 18.66 3.10
CA LEU A 124 0.20 19.91 2.99
C LEU A 124 -0.28 20.12 1.55
N TYR A 125 -1.51 20.61 1.40
CA TYR A 125 -2.04 21.16 0.15
C TYR A 125 -2.55 22.56 0.42
N ARG A 126 -1.88 23.58 -0.14
CA ARG A 126 -2.23 25.00 0.07
C ARG A 126 -2.46 25.36 1.55
N SER A 127 -1.53 24.91 2.41
CA SER A 127 -1.55 25.07 3.87
C SER A 127 -2.56 24.22 4.65
N GLU A 128 -3.39 23.43 3.99
CA GLU A 128 -4.27 22.47 4.65
C GLU A 128 -3.60 21.11 4.77
N SER A 129 -3.74 20.47 5.94
CA SER A 129 -3.23 19.11 6.12
C SER A 129 -4.11 18.09 5.42
N VAL A 130 -3.48 17.21 4.64
CA VAL A 130 -4.13 16.11 3.92
C VAL A 130 -3.59 14.78 4.45
N TYR A 131 -4.51 13.87 4.74
CA TYR A 131 -4.23 12.57 5.35
C TYR A 131 -4.69 11.46 4.41
N PHE A 132 -3.76 10.70 3.86
CA PHE A 132 -4.09 9.54 3.01
C PHE A 132 -4.08 8.25 3.81
N TRP A 133 -3.08 8.09 4.68
CA TRP A 133 -2.87 6.91 5.54
C TRP A 133 -3.06 5.57 4.81
N LYS A 134 -2.71 5.52 3.51
CA LYS A 134 -3.06 4.44 2.58
C LYS A 134 -2.63 3.07 3.07
N ARG A 135 -1.37 2.94 3.48
CA ARG A 135 -0.80 1.68 3.97
C ARG A 135 -1.45 1.23 5.29
N ALA A 136 -1.88 2.16 6.15
CA ALA A 136 -2.52 1.83 7.41
C ALA A 136 -3.95 1.31 7.16
N GLN A 137 -4.67 1.93 6.21
CA GLN A 137 -5.97 1.43 5.75
C GLN A 137 -5.86 0.03 5.12
N ILE A 138 -4.82 -0.22 4.30
CA ILE A 138 -4.54 -1.55 3.76
C ILE A 138 -4.31 -2.56 4.88
N PHE A 139 -3.53 -2.23 5.92
CA PHE A 139 -3.32 -3.16 7.03
C PHE A 139 -4.64 -3.59 7.69
N ALA A 140 -5.52 -2.63 7.99
CA ALA A 140 -6.83 -2.96 8.58
C ALA A 140 -7.67 -3.83 7.63
N PHE A 141 -7.64 -3.56 6.32
CA PHE A 141 -8.35 -4.36 5.33
C PHE A 141 -7.75 -5.76 5.12
N ASP A 142 -6.42 -5.91 5.19
CA ASP A 142 -5.73 -7.18 5.11
C ASP A 142 -6.08 -8.07 6.31
N VAL A 143 -6.14 -7.49 7.53
CA VAL A 143 -6.60 -8.20 8.73
C VAL A 143 -8.05 -8.65 8.57
N PHE A 144 -8.95 -7.76 8.13
CA PHE A 144 -10.35 -8.10 7.86
C PHE A 144 -10.44 -9.30 6.91
N THR A 145 -9.71 -9.24 5.80
CA THR A 145 -9.74 -10.26 4.74
C THR A 145 -9.12 -11.58 5.21
N ALA A 146 -8.00 -11.54 5.92
CA ALA A 146 -7.30 -12.71 6.42
C ALA A 146 -8.15 -13.55 7.40
N PHE A 147 -9.01 -12.88 8.17
CA PHE A 147 -9.93 -13.54 9.10
C PHE A 147 -11.38 -13.63 8.60
N GLY A 148 -11.65 -13.25 7.34
CA GLY A 148 -12.99 -13.35 6.76
C GLY A 148 -14.05 -12.48 7.44
N GLY A 149 -13.64 -11.43 8.14
CA GLY A 149 -14.54 -10.60 8.95
C GLY A 149 -14.86 -11.16 10.35
N ASP A 150 -14.20 -12.24 10.77
CA ASP A 150 -14.37 -12.83 12.11
C ASP A 150 -13.13 -12.59 12.99
N LYS A 151 -13.19 -12.96 14.29
CA LYS A 151 -12.07 -12.89 15.24
C LYS A 151 -11.42 -11.49 15.24
N TRP A 152 -10.15 -11.39 14.85
CA TRP A 152 -9.39 -10.13 14.79
C TRP A 152 -9.82 -9.22 13.63
N GLY A 153 -10.59 -9.75 12.67
CA GLY A 153 -11.12 -9.02 11.53
C GLY A 153 -12.55 -8.51 11.73
N GLU A 154 -13.18 -8.71 12.89
CA GLU A 154 -14.59 -8.36 13.15
C GLU A 154 -14.81 -6.85 13.35
N PHE A 155 -14.39 -6.04 12.36
CA PHE A 155 -14.50 -4.59 12.42
C PHE A 155 -15.92 -4.13 12.07
N ASN A 156 -16.57 -3.47 13.03
CA ASN A 156 -17.92 -2.94 12.87
C ASN A 156 -18.02 -1.77 11.86
N ASP A 157 -16.88 -1.15 11.52
CA ASP A 157 -16.80 0.05 10.71
C ASP A 157 -15.86 -0.10 9.50
N ILE A 158 -15.61 -1.34 9.04
CA ILE A 158 -14.75 -1.61 7.88
C ILE A 158 -15.17 -0.83 6.62
N GLY A 159 -16.47 -0.59 6.47
CA GLY A 159 -17.03 0.20 5.35
C GLY A 159 -16.69 1.69 5.38
N ARG A 160 -16.06 2.20 6.46
CA ARG A 160 -15.57 3.58 6.56
C ARG A 160 -14.18 3.76 5.95
N LEU A 161 -13.45 2.69 5.67
CA LEU A 161 -12.20 2.78 4.92
C LEU A 161 -12.47 3.33 3.52
N THR A 162 -11.56 4.16 3.03
CA THR A 162 -11.63 4.75 1.68
C THR A 162 -10.97 3.82 0.66
N ALA A 163 -10.92 4.25 -0.60
CA ALA A 163 -9.97 3.68 -1.54
C ALA A 163 -8.53 3.90 -1.05
N PHE A 164 -7.62 3.05 -1.50
CA PHE A 164 -6.20 3.11 -1.19
C PHE A 164 -5.51 3.94 -2.27
N ALA A 165 -5.34 5.24 -2.01
CA ALA A 165 -4.81 6.21 -2.97
C ALA A 165 -3.35 5.90 -3.39
N ASP A 166 -3.20 5.05 -4.39
CA ASP A 166 -1.96 4.61 -5.01
C ASP A 166 -1.80 5.15 -6.45
N TYR A 167 -0.80 4.64 -7.18
CA TYR A 167 -0.57 5.02 -8.58
C TYR A 167 -1.38 4.19 -9.60
N LYS A 168 -1.94 3.04 -9.23
CA LYS A 168 -2.67 2.15 -10.14
C LYS A 168 -4.11 2.57 -10.36
N LEU A 169 -4.84 2.92 -9.30
CA LEU A 169 -6.22 3.38 -9.44
C LEU A 169 -6.35 4.60 -10.37
N PRO A 170 -5.57 5.68 -10.23
CA PRO A 170 -5.67 6.83 -11.14
C PRO A 170 -5.35 6.48 -12.59
N GLN A 171 -4.47 5.50 -12.84
CA GLN A 171 -4.20 5.00 -14.20
C GLN A 171 -5.47 4.43 -14.84
N VAL A 172 -6.18 3.55 -14.11
CA VAL A 172 -7.40 2.90 -14.58
C VAL A 172 -8.53 3.91 -14.75
N LEU A 173 -8.71 4.81 -13.76
CA LEU A 173 -9.72 5.86 -13.81
C LEU A 173 -9.50 6.81 -15.01
N ARG A 174 -8.23 7.11 -15.35
CA ARG A 174 -7.88 7.92 -16.51
C ARG A 174 -8.16 7.20 -17.83
N GLU A 175 -7.88 5.90 -17.92
CA GLU A 175 -8.20 5.11 -19.12
C GLU A 175 -9.71 4.98 -19.32
N LEU A 176 -10.48 4.88 -18.23
CA LEU A 176 -11.95 4.87 -18.26
C LEU A 176 -12.57 6.24 -18.58
N GLY A 177 -11.78 7.31 -18.62
CA GLY A 177 -12.27 8.68 -18.82
C GLY A 177 -13.04 9.27 -17.63
N ILE A 178 -12.90 8.67 -16.44
CA ILE A 178 -13.54 9.14 -15.20
C ILE A 178 -12.79 10.33 -14.62
N ILE A 179 -11.46 10.31 -14.71
CA ILE A 179 -10.60 11.46 -14.37
C ILE A 179 -9.79 11.88 -15.59
N SER A 180 -9.45 13.17 -15.64
CA SER A 180 -8.59 13.76 -16.67
C SER A 180 -7.64 14.76 -16.03
N TYR A 181 -6.45 14.91 -16.60
CA TYR A 181 -5.45 15.85 -16.12
C TYR A 181 -5.36 17.07 -17.03
N GLN A 182 -4.92 18.20 -16.48
CA GLN A 182 -4.51 19.35 -17.27
C GLN A 182 -3.41 18.94 -18.26
N ARG A 183 -3.38 19.55 -19.44
CA ARG A 183 -2.49 19.18 -20.55
C ARG A 183 -1.01 19.04 -20.17
N GLY A 184 -0.50 19.94 -19.33
CA GLY A 184 0.90 19.90 -18.86
C GLY A 184 1.17 18.63 -18.05
N LEU A 185 0.38 18.40 -17.00
CA LEU A 185 0.46 17.21 -16.15
C LEU A 185 0.26 15.91 -16.94
N ALA A 186 -0.71 15.88 -17.87
CA ALA A 186 -0.93 14.73 -18.75
C ALA A 186 0.32 14.40 -19.57
N THR A 187 0.94 15.42 -20.19
CA THR A 187 2.16 15.27 -20.98
C THR A 187 3.31 14.71 -20.14
N GLY A 188 3.54 15.26 -18.94
CA GLY A 188 4.60 14.80 -18.04
C GLY A 188 4.41 13.35 -17.58
N ILE A 189 3.18 12.99 -17.18
CA ILE A 189 2.86 11.60 -16.81
C ILE A 189 3.04 10.66 -18.01
N ASP A 190 2.62 11.06 -19.20
CA ASP A 190 2.77 10.26 -20.42
C ASP A 190 4.24 10.06 -20.82
N ALA A 191 5.09 11.03 -20.51
CA ALA A 191 6.55 10.94 -20.62
C ALA A 191 7.22 10.19 -19.46
N MET A 192 6.44 9.68 -18.49
CA MET A 192 6.90 9.01 -17.27
C MET A 192 7.83 9.87 -16.40
N GLU A 193 7.65 11.19 -16.45
CA GLU A 193 8.37 12.13 -15.59
C GLU A 193 7.93 11.92 -14.13
N PRO A 194 8.88 11.81 -13.18
CA PRO A 194 8.55 11.60 -11.78
C PRO A 194 7.98 12.88 -11.16
N LEU A 195 6.89 12.73 -10.40
CA LEU A 195 6.36 13.76 -9.53
C LEU A 195 7.06 13.73 -8.17
N GLN A 196 7.27 14.90 -7.60
CA GLN A 196 7.75 15.03 -6.23
C GLN A 196 6.63 14.69 -5.24
N ARG A 197 6.96 13.91 -4.20
CA ARG A 197 6.04 13.66 -3.08
C ARG A 197 5.58 14.99 -2.48
N GLY A 198 4.28 15.17 -2.32
CA GLY A 198 3.71 16.37 -1.73
C GLY A 198 3.63 17.58 -2.68
N SER A 199 3.98 17.40 -3.97
CA SER A 199 3.64 18.41 -4.99
C SER A 199 2.12 18.52 -5.14
N GLU A 200 1.62 19.69 -5.57
CA GLU A 200 0.17 19.88 -5.77
C GLU A 200 -0.39 18.80 -6.71
N GLU A 201 0.31 18.50 -7.80
CA GLU A 201 -0.10 17.51 -8.78
C GLU A 201 -0.18 16.08 -8.20
N GLU A 202 0.81 15.68 -7.40
CA GLU A 202 0.81 14.37 -6.75
C GLU A 202 -0.36 14.24 -5.77
N VAL A 203 -0.57 15.27 -4.95
CA VAL A 203 -1.66 15.29 -3.96
C VAL A 203 -3.02 15.32 -4.65
N GLU A 204 -3.19 16.13 -5.70
CA GLU A 204 -4.43 16.24 -6.47
C GLU A 204 -4.80 14.92 -7.15
N ILE A 205 -3.83 14.21 -7.76
CA ILE A 205 -4.11 12.89 -8.37
C ILE A 205 -4.63 11.90 -7.33
N ARG A 206 -3.98 11.85 -6.17
CA ARG A 206 -4.37 10.93 -5.08
C ARG A 206 -5.72 11.31 -4.47
N ALA A 207 -5.95 12.60 -4.21
CA ALA A 207 -7.22 13.08 -3.68
C ALA A 207 -8.38 12.87 -4.67
N MET A 208 -8.16 13.15 -5.96
CA MET A 208 -9.16 12.91 -7.01
C MET A 208 -9.46 11.43 -7.21
N THR A 209 -8.49 10.55 -6.98
CA THR A 209 -8.71 9.10 -6.95
C THR A 209 -9.71 8.72 -5.87
N LEU A 210 -9.54 9.23 -4.65
CA LEU A 210 -10.48 8.99 -3.54
C LEU A 210 -11.89 9.48 -3.90
N TRP A 211 -12.00 10.73 -4.39
CA TRP A 211 -13.28 11.31 -4.80
C TRP A 211 -13.96 10.52 -5.91
N ALA A 212 -13.22 10.10 -6.94
CA ALA A 212 -13.75 9.30 -8.03
C ALA A 212 -14.31 7.96 -7.52
N VAL A 213 -13.62 7.29 -6.59
CA VAL A 213 -14.11 6.04 -6.00
C VAL A 213 -15.35 6.27 -5.15
N GLU A 214 -15.42 7.34 -4.36
CA GLU A 214 -16.62 7.70 -3.59
C GLU A 214 -17.82 7.94 -4.51
N LYS A 215 -17.62 8.64 -5.64
CA LYS A 215 -18.67 8.87 -6.64
C LYS A 215 -19.13 7.56 -7.30
N LEU A 216 -18.19 6.67 -7.67
CA LEU A 216 -18.51 5.35 -8.22
C LEU A 216 -19.31 4.51 -7.23
N LYS A 217 -18.86 4.45 -5.96
CA LYS A 217 -19.56 3.74 -4.89
C LYS A 217 -21.01 4.23 -4.78
N ASN A 218 -21.22 5.55 -4.71
CA ASN A 218 -22.55 6.13 -4.59
C ASN A 218 -23.43 5.78 -5.79
N GLY A 219 -22.90 5.89 -7.02
CA GLY A 219 -23.62 5.50 -8.23
C GLY A 219 -24.03 4.02 -8.24
N PHE A 220 -23.17 3.12 -7.75
CA PHE A 220 -23.54 1.71 -7.59
C PHE A 220 -24.61 1.49 -6.50
N GLN A 221 -24.55 2.25 -5.40
CA GLN A 221 -25.54 2.19 -4.32
C GLN A 221 -26.92 2.69 -4.77
N GLU A 222 -26.98 3.73 -5.60
CA GLU A 222 -28.22 4.21 -6.24
C GLU A 222 -28.86 3.14 -7.14
N GLN A 223 -28.04 2.23 -7.69
CA GLN A 223 -28.50 1.05 -8.43
C GLN A 223 -28.80 -0.17 -7.54
N GLY A 224 -28.85 0.00 -6.22
CA GLY A 224 -29.17 -1.05 -5.25
C GLY A 224 -28.01 -1.97 -4.89
N ARG A 225 -26.77 -1.68 -5.30
CA ARG A 225 -25.58 -2.47 -4.94
C ARG A 225 -24.96 -1.96 -3.65
N LYS A 226 -24.88 -2.81 -2.62
CA LYS A 226 -24.23 -2.48 -1.34
C LYS A 226 -22.72 -2.65 -1.43
N LEU A 227 -22.03 -1.71 -2.06
CA LEU A 227 -20.56 -1.70 -2.19
C LEU A 227 -19.91 -0.74 -1.19
N THR A 228 -18.71 -1.08 -0.73
CA THR A 228 -17.79 -0.21 0.02
C THR A 228 -16.75 0.38 -0.93
N SER A 229 -16.06 1.44 -0.50
CA SER A 229 -14.98 2.06 -1.28
C SER A 229 -13.82 1.07 -1.50
N THR A 230 -13.53 0.21 -0.52
CA THR A 230 -12.53 -0.86 -0.62
C THR A 230 -12.90 -1.94 -1.65
N LEU A 231 -14.19 -2.24 -1.85
CA LEU A 231 -14.61 -3.19 -2.89
C LEU A 231 -14.47 -2.58 -4.29
N VAL A 232 -14.79 -1.30 -4.45
CA VAL A 232 -14.58 -0.57 -5.71
C VAL A 232 -13.09 -0.44 -6.02
N ASP A 233 -12.26 -0.14 -5.01
CA ASP A 233 -10.80 -0.14 -5.11
C ASP A 233 -10.26 -1.48 -5.63
N ASN A 234 -10.59 -2.59 -4.96
CA ASN A 234 -10.15 -3.92 -5.36
C ASN A 234 -10.59 -4.28 -6.79
N TRP A 235 -11.77 -3.81 -7.21
CA TRP A 235 -12.22 -3.98 -8.59
C TRP A 235 -11.36 -3.16 -9.57
N LEU A 236 -11.11 -1.88 -9.32
CA LEU A 236 -10.24 -1.03 -10.14
C LEU A 236 -8.81 -1.58 -10.19
N TRP A 237 -8.27 -2.03 -9.07
CA TRP A 237 -6.93 -2.63 -9.01
C TRP A 237 -6.83 -3.89 -9.88
N ARG A 238 -7.86 -4.75 -9.88
CA ARG A 238 -7.96 -5.92 -10.77
C ARG A 238 -8.06 -5.52 -12.24
N LEU A 239 -8.83 -4.50 -12.58
CA LEU A 239 -8.84 -3.96 -13.95
C LEU A 239 -7.45 -3.49 -14.37
N GLY A 240 -6.73 -2.82 -13.46
CA GLY A 240 -5.34 -2.42 -13.64
C GLY A 240 -4.34 -3.56 -13.81
N GLN A 241 -4.77 -4.83 -13.74
CA GLN A 241 -3.97 -6.01 -14.12
C GLN A 241 -4.10 -6.39 -15.60
N LEU A 242 -5.13 -5.88 -16.30
CA LEU A 242 -5.40 -6.21 -17.69
C LEU A 242 -4.77 -5.16 -18.62
N ASP A 243 -4.19 -5.61 -19.74
CA ASP A 243 -3.49 -4.74 -20.70
C ASP A 243 -4.39 -3.64 -21.28
N ALA A 244 -5.69 -3.92 -21.43
CA ALA A 244 -6.67 -2.95 -21.89
C ALA A 244 -6.74 -1.68 -21.03
N PHE A 245 -6.40 -1.77 -19.73
CA PHE A 245 -6.41 -0.65 -18.78
C PHE A 245 -5.02 -0.08 -18.49
N ARG A 246 -3.99 -0.53 -19.22
CA ARG A 246 -2.59 -0.14 -19.04
C ARG A 246 -2.00 0.69 -20.19
N LYS A 247 -2.84 1.14 -21.14
CA LYS A 247 -2.38 1.85 -22.34
C LYS A 247 -1.67 3.17 -22.03
N ARG A 248 -2.13 3.89 -21.01
CA ARG A 248 -1.47 5.11 -20.50
C ARG A 248 -0.64 4.77 -19.26
N PRO A 249 0.52 5.39 -19.04
CA PRO A 249 1.30 5.17 -17.84
C PRO A 249 0.61 5.73 -16.59
N PHE A 250 0.96 5.16 -15.44
CA PHE A 250 0.63 5.72 -14.13
C PHE A 250 1.59 6.86 -13.78
N HIS A 251 1.17 7.77 -12.90
CA HIS A 251 2.08 8.77 -12.35
C HIS A 251 3.17 8.09 -11.51
N ARG A 252 4.41 8.56 -11.61
CA ARG A 252 5.53 8.02 -10.83
C ARG A 252 5.87 8.97 -9.70
N CYS A 253 5.80 8.50 -8.47
CA CYS A 253 6.32 9.20 -7.31
C CYS A 253 7.12 8.20 -6.48
N ARG A 254 8.38 8.51 -6.20
CA ARG A 254 9.24 7.64 -5.37
C ARG A 254 8.96 7.96 -3.91
N THR A 255 8.35 7.01 -3.20
CA THR A 255 7.87 7.24 -1.83
C THR A 255 7.66 5.92 -1.10
N ILE A 256 7.83 5.96 0.23
CA ILE A 256 7.53 4.82 1.10
C ILE A 256 6.02 4.65 1.33
N PHE A 257 5.18 5.59 0.91
CA PHE A 257 3.78 5.61 1.30
C PHE A 257 2.85 4.83 0.38
N TYR A 258 3.23 4.55 -0.88
CA TYR A 258 2.37 3.79 -1.80
C TYR A 258 3.10 3.06 -2.93
#